data_AF-A0A4R4DY98-F1
#
_entry.id   AF-A0A4R4DY98-F1
#
_cell.length_a   1.000
_cell.length_b   1.000
_cell.length_c   1.000
_cell.angle_alpha   90.00
_cell.angle_beta   90.00
_cell.angle_gamma   90.00
#
_symmetry.space_group_name_H-M   'P 1'
#
loop_
_entity.id
_entity.type
_entity.pdbx_description
1 polymer ?
#
loop_
_entity_poly.entity_id
_entity_poly.type
_entity_poly.pdbx_seq_one_letter_code
_entity_poly.pdbx_strand_id
1 'polypeptide(L)'
;MTIMPVIVMILVFVPTIVLMVSMHYLTRETISFGVTVSAVQYHSEPLRQMRKSYARISATLHTILFIVCIICLIYGDEHSKQQSWIIITYSLAMVVISLVINISYHFRLKSLLPMLPIAPEPSIMAVDTGFRKRNIGLSSNWFLIHGLIIVVSIVTVLRNYDLIPDQIPIHYNSSWNVDRYAAKSYSSVFMPTIIQVFITLLFIFENWSIRRVKQQVQPTDPNRSIRQDVTFRRTWSCFMITASFLIVILFSVVQLNMISLLSINFAIPIILIIIALIILYVFVSKGF
;
A
#
# COMPACT_ATOMS: atom_id res chain seq x y z
N MET A 1 -15.97 27.28 3.12
CA MET A 1 -15.36 26.65 1.93
C MET A 1 -13.90 26.34 2.22
N THR A 2 -13.63 25.22 2.89
CA THR A 2 -12.29 24.69 3.08
C THR A 2 -11.89 23.93 1.81
N ILE A 3 -10.84 24.39 1.13
CA ILE A 3 -10.30 23.72 -0.07
C ILE A 3 -9.61 22.39 0.32
N MET A 4 -9.33 22.20 1.61
CA MET A 4 -8.55 21.10 2.16
C MET A 4 -9.13 19.70 1.86
N PRO A 5 -10.43 19.40 2.05
CA PRO A 5 -10.96 18.07 1.77
C PRO A 5 -10.85 17.69 0.29
N VAL A 6 -11.04 18.66 -0.60
CA VAL A 6 -10.88 18.48 -2.05
C VAL A 6 -9.42 18.21 -2.42
N ILE A 7 -8.47 18.94 -1.82
CA ILE A 7 -7.03 18.70 -2.03
C ILE A 7 -6.64 17.29 -1.57
N VAL A 8 -7.06 16.89 -0.37
CA VAL A 8 -6.79 15.55 0.18
C VAL A 8 -7.40 14.48 -0.74
N MET A 9 -8.62 14.69 -1.22
CA MET A 9 -9.29 13.79 -2.14
C MET A 9 -8.49 13.58 -3.44
N ILE A 10 -8.00 14.67 -4.05
CA ILE A 10 -7.17 14.62 -5.24
C ILE A 10 -5.87 13.87 -4.96
N LEU A 11 -5.18 14.23 -3.89
CA LEU A 11 -3.85 13.70 -3.56
C LEU A 11 -3.90 12.19 -3.27
N VAL A 12 -4.96 11.70 -2.62
CA VAL A 12 -5.09 10.28 -2.26
C VAL A 12 -5.69 9.47 -3.42
N PHE A 13 -6.78 9.92 -4.02
CA PHE A 13 -7.54 9.09 -4.93
C PHE A 13 -7.06 9.15 -6.38
N VAL A 14 -6.48 10.25 -6.86
CA VAL A 14 -5.94 10.29 -8.23
C VAL A 14 -4.82 9.25 -8.43
N PRO A 15 -3.79 9.16 -7.56
CA PRO A 15 -2.79 8.10 -7.68
C PRO A 15 -3.40 6.70 -7.58
N THR A 16 -4.41 6.51 -6.71
CA THR A 16 -5.11 5.24 -6.55
C THR A 16 -5.83 4.82 -7.83
N ILE A 17 -6.55 5.75 -8.48
CA ILE A 17 -7.21 5.53 -9.78
C ILE A 17 -6.17 5.16 -10.84
N VAL A 18 -5.07 5.90 -10.93
CA VAL A 18 -3.99 5.62 -11.88
C VAL A 18 -3.43 4.21 -11.68
N LEU A 19 -3.19 3.80 -10.43
CA LEU A 19 -2.71 2.46 -10.11
C LEU A 19 -3.72 1.37 -10.51
N MET A 20 -5.00 1.57 -10.25
CA MET A 20 -6.05 0.60 -10.59
C MET A 20 -6.26 0.49 -12.11
N VAL A 21 -6.28 1.61 -12.83
CA VAL A 21 -6.39 1.63 -14.29
C VAL A 21 -5.19 0.95 -14.95
N SER A 22 -3.99 1.19 -14.43
CA SER A 22 -2.74 0.62 -14.95
C SER A 22 -2.39 -0.76 -14.39
N MET A 23 -3.21 -1.34 -13.51
CA MET A 23 -2.90 -2.59 -12.79
C MET A 23 -2.41 -3.70 -13.74
N HIS A 24 -3.12 -3.92 -14.86
CA HIS A 24 -2.82 -4.97 -15.83
C HIS A 24 -1.60 -4.71 -16.73
N TYR A 25 -1.00 -3.53 -16.64
CA TYR A 25 0.29 -3.20 -17.26
C TYR A 25 1.44 -3.24 -16.24
N LEU A 26 1.13 -3.10 -14.95
CA LEU A 26 2.09 -3.17 -13.85
C LEU A 26 2.28 -4.61 -13.32
N THR A 27 1.29 -5.48 -13.50
CA THR A 27 1.39 -6.90 -13.16
C THR A 27 2.24 -7.66 -14.18
N ARG A 28 2.91 -8.73 -13.72
CA ARG A 28 3.75 -9.60 -14.57
C ARG A 28 3.03 -10.03 -15.86
N GLU A 29 3.77 -10.07 -16.96
CA GLU A 29 3.28 -10.42 -18.31
C GLU A 29 2.65 -11.82 -18.40
N THR A 30 2.94 -12.72 -17.46
CA THR A 30 2.39 -14.08 -17.43
C THR A 30 1.02 -14.18 -16.76
N ILE A 31 0.49 -13.09 -16.19
CA ILE A 31 -0.81 -13.04 -15.51
C ILE A 31 -1.59 -11.84 -16.02
N SER A 32 -2.69 -12.10 -16.72
CA SER A 32 -3.60 -11.07 -17.22
C SER A 32 -5.00 -11.34 -16.68
N PHE A 33 -5.64 -10.35 -16.05
CA PHE A 33 -6.99 -10.48 -15.45
C PHE A 33 -7.17 -11.73 -14.56
N GLY A 34 -6.13 -12.11 -13.81
CA GLY A 34 -6.14 -13.31 -12.96
C GLY A 34 -6.09 -14.65 -13.71
N VAL A 35 -5.89 -14.64 -15.03
CA VAL A 35 -5.70 -15.84 -15.86
C VAL A 35 -4.23 -15.91 -16.27
N THR A 36 -3.61 -17.09 -16.11
CA THR A 36 -2.24 -17.34 -16.57
C THR A 36 -2.21 -17.40 -18.09
N VAL A 37 -1.38 -16.57 -18.70
CA VAL A 37 -1.19 -16.51 -20.16
C VAL A 37 0.28 -16.73 -20.49
N SER A 38 0.55 -17.37 -21.62
CA SER A 38 1.94 -17.49 -22.12
C SER A 38 2.46 -16.14 -22.62
N ALA A 39 3.79 -15.98 -22.71
CA ALA A 39 4.39 -14.75 -23.23
C ALA A 39 3.94 -14.45 -24.68
N VAL A 40 3.81 -15.49 -25.51
CA VAL A 40 3.33 -15.37 -26.90
C VAL A 40 1.89 -14.84 -26.92
N GLN A 41 1.02 -15.38 -26.07
CA GLN A 41 -0.36 -14.92 -25.95
C GLN A 41 -0.42 -13.49 -25.40
N TYR A 42 0.40 -13.14 -24.40
CA TYR A 42 0.39 -11.80 -23.79
C TYR A 42 0.62 -10.67 -24.79
N HIS A 43 1.50 -10.88 -25.77
CA HIS A 43 1.82 -9.91 -26.83
C HIS A 43 0.86 -9.97 -28.04
N SER A 44 -0.08 -10.90 -28.07
CA SER A 44 -1.07 -10.98 -29.14
C SER A 44 -1.95 -9.72 -29.20
N GLU A 45 -2.32 -9.30 -30.41
CA GLU A 45 -3.19 -8.13 -30.61
C GLU A 45 -4.54 -8.21 -29.86
N PRO A 46 -5.26 -9.36 -29.83
CA PRO A 46 -6.52 -9.44 -29.10
C PRO A 46 -6.37 -9.15 -27.60
N LEU A 47 -5.32 -9.68 -26.96
CA LEU A 47 -5.05 -9.44 -25.54
C LEU A 47 -4.60 -7.99 -25.29
N ARG A 48 -3.81 -7.41 -26.19
CA ARG A 48 -3.39 -6.00 -26.11
C ARG A 48 -4.60 -5.07 -26.22
N GLN A 49 -5.52 -5.33 -27.15
CA GLN A 49 -6.76 -4.56 -27.30
C GLN A 49 -7.66 -4.70 -26.08
N MET A 50 -7.73 -5.89 -25.49
CA MET A 50 -8.51 -6.12 -24.28
C MET A 50 -7.96 -5.33 -23.07
N ARG A 51 -6.62 -5.27 -22.89
CA ARG A 51 -5.98 -4.41 -21.86
C ARG A 51 -6.25 -2.92 -22.11
N LYS A 52 -6.19 -2.46 -23.36
CA LYS A 52 -6.52 -1.07 -23.71
C LYS A 52 -8.00 -0.75 -23.44
N SER A 53 -8.89 -1.69 -23.75
CA SER A 53 -10.32 -1.57 -23.48
C SER A 53 -10.60 -1.49 -21.97
N TYR A 54 -9.99 -2.37 -21.19
CA TYR A 54 -10.08 -2.34 -19.73
C TYR A 54 -9.63 -0.98 -19.17
N ALA A 55 -8.45 -0.51 -19.57
CA ALA A 55 -7.92 0.76 -19.08
C ALA A 55 -8.81 1.94 -19.45
N ARG A 56 -9.34 1.98 -20.68
CA ARG A 56 -10.28 3.03 -21.10
C ARG A 56 -11.58 3.01 -20.29
N ILE A 57 -12.23 1.85 -20.17
CA ILE A 57 -13.49 1.73 -19.42
C ILE A 57 -13.28 2.05 -17.95
N SER A 58 -12.22 1.51 -17.35
CA SER A 58 -11.86 1.77 -15.96
C SER A 58 -11.58 3.26 -15.73
N ALA A 59 -10.77 3.89 -16.59
CA ALA A 59 -10.48 5.32 -16.49
C ALA A 59 -11.75 6.17 -16.60
N THR A 60 -12.63 5.89 -17.56
CA THR A 60 -13.88 6.63 -17.74
C THR A 60 -14.78 6.52 -16.52
N LEU A 61 -15.04 5.30 -16.03
CA LEU A 61 -15.92 5.09 -14.87
C LEU A 61 -15.37 5.72 -13.60
N HIS A 62 -14.07 5.55 -13.32
CA HIS A 62 -13.43 6.16 -12.15
C HIS A 62 -13.40 7.69 -12.24
N THR A 63 -13.17 8.24 -13.42
CA THR A 63 -13.18 9.70 -13.64
C THR A 63 -14.57 10.27 -13.41
N ILE A 64 -15.63 9.64 -13.96
CA ILE A 64 -17.01 10.06 -13.73
C ILE A 64 -17.34 10.01 -12.23
N LEU A 65 -17.04 8.89 -11.57
CA LEU A 65 -17.28 8.73 -10.13
C LEU A 65 -16.54 9.80 -9.31
N PHE A 66 -15.29 10.10 -9.69
CA PHE A 66 -14.48 11.12 -9.02
C PHE A 66 -15.06 12.53 -9.19
N ILE A 67 -15.46 12.90 -10.41
CA ILE A 67 -16.10 14.20 -10.69
C ILE A 67 -17.40 14.34 -9.88
N VAL A 68 -18.25 13.31 -9.87
CA VAL A 68 -19.50 13.30 -9.08
C VAL A 68 -19.19 13.52 -7.61
N CYS A 69 -18.18 12.85 -7.06
CA CYS A 69 -17.82 13.02 -5.66
C CYS A 69 -17.29 14.43 -5.35
N ILE A 70 -16.48 15.02 -6.24
CA ILE A 70 -16.02 16.40 -6.07
C ILE A 70 -17.20 17.38 -6.08
N ILE A 71 -18.15 17.21 -6.98
CA ILE A 71 -19.37 18.02 -7.00
C ILE A 71 -20.14 17.87 -5.68
N CYS A 72 -20.35 16.64 -5.20
CA CYS A 72 -21.03 16.40 -3.93
C CYS A 72 -20.31 17.03 -2.73
N LEU A 73 -18.97 17.09 -2.74
CA LEU A 73 -18.19 17.74 -1.69
C LEU A 73 -18.25 19.27 -1.76
N ILE A 74 -18.28 19.85 -2.97
CA ILE A 74 -18.38 21.31 -3.15
C ILE A 74 -19.74 21.84 -2.71
N TYR A 75 -20.82 21.10 -2.99
CA TYR A 75 -22.20 21.49 -2.62
C TYR A 75 -22.67 20.91 -1.29
N GLY A 76 -21.84 20.11 -0.61
CA GLY A 76 -22.15 19.50 0.68
C GLY A 76 -21.89 20.43 1.85
N ASP A 77 -22.77 20.41 2.84
CA ASP A 77 -22.69 21.31 3.99
C ASP A 77 -21.52 20.94 4.94
N GLU A 78 -20.64 21.91 5.21
CA GLU A 78 -19.31 21.69 5.82
C GLU A 78 -19.35 21.22 7.27
N HIS A 79 -20.41 21.55 8.01
CA HIS A 79 -20.52 21.24 9.44
C HIS A 79 -21.29 19.95 9.70
N SER A 80 -21.76 19.27 8.66
CA SER A 80 -22.58 18.07 8.79
C SER A 80 -21.74 16.79 8.74
N LYS A 81 -22.20 15.74 9.43
CA LYS A 81 -21.66 14.38 9.31
C LYS A 81 -21.75 13.81 7.86
N GLN A 82 -22.39 14.53 6.94
CA GLN A 82 -22.63 14.12 5.56
C GLN A 82 -21.34 13.98 4.75
N GLN A 83 -20.34 14.84 4.98
CA GLN A 83 -19.07 14.79 4.24
C GLN A 83 -18.30 13.48 4.46
N SER A 84 -18.25 13.00 5.70
CA SER A 84 -17.62 11.70 6.01
C SER A 84 -18.33 10.54 5.30
N TRP A 85 -19.67 10.57 5.26
CA TRP A 85 -20.46 9.55 4.55
C TRP A 85 -20.25 9.58 3.04
N ILE A 86 -20.09 10.76 2.43
CA ILE A 86 -19.77 10.91 1.00
C ILE A 86 -18.43 10.21 0.70
N ILE A 87 -17.38 10.48 1.48
CA ILE A 87 -16.05 9.90 1.27
C ILE A 87 -16.08 8.37 1.44
N ILE A 88 -16.78 7.87 2.47
CA ILE A 88 -16.92 6.43 2.71
C ILE A 88 -17.67 5.75 1.54
N THR A 89 -18.78 6.34 1.10
CA THR A 89 -19.62 5.80 0.02
C THR A 89 -18.86 5.80 -1.30
N TYR A 90 -18.14 6.88 -1.61
CA TYR A 90 -17.27 6.98 -2.77
C TYR A 90 -16.18 5.90 -2.76
N SER A 91 -15.50 5.73 -1.62
CA SER A 91 -14.43 4.74 -1.47
C SER A 91 -14.95 3.32 -1.72
N LEU A 92 -16.13 3.00 -1.19
CA LEU A 92 -16.78 1.71 -1.40
C LEU A 92 -17.20 1.51 -2.87
N ALA A 93 -17.85 2.51 -3.47
CA ALA A 93 -18.28 2.47 -4.87
C ALA A 93 -17.08 2.25 -5.82
N MET A 94 -15.97 2.92 -5.54
CA MET A 94 -14.73 2.81 -6.30
C MET A 94 -14.18 1.37 -6.30
N VAL A 95 -14.14 0.73 -5.12
CA VAL A 95 -13.72 -0.67 -4.97
C VAL A 95 -14.67 -1.62 -5.70
N VAL A 96 -15.99 -1.43 -5.55
CA VAL A 96 -17.00 -2.27 -6.20
C VAL A 96 -16.91 -2.18 -7.72
N ILE A 97 -16.80 -0.97 -8.29
CA ILE A 97 -16.64 -0.77 -9.73
C ILE A 97 -15.36 -1.48 -10.21
N SER A 98 -14.23 -1.28 -9.54
CA SER A 98 -12.98 -1.95 -9.87
C SER A 98 -13.11 -3.47 -9.88
N LEU A 99 -13.77 -4.04 -8.87
CA LEU A 99 -14.01 -5.47 -8.77
C LEU A 99 -14.88 -6.00 -9.92
N VAL A 100 -16.00 -5.33 -10.22
CA VAL A 100 -16.93 -5.73 -11.29
C VAL A 100 -16.24 -5.71 -12.65
N ILE A 101 -15.46 -4.67 -12.94
CA ILE A 101 -14.69 -4.60 -14.20
C ILE A 101 -13.66 -5.74 -14.25
N ASN A 102 -12.92 -5.99 -13.16
CA ASN A 102 -11.91 -7.05 -13.13
C ASN A 102 -12.54 -8.44 -13.37
N ILE A 103 -13.62 -8.77 -12.66
CA ILE A 103 -14.37 -10.03 -12.83
C ILE A 103 -14.90 -10.16 -14.27
N SER A 104 -15.47 -9.09 -14.84
CA SER A 104 -15.99 -9.11 -16.21
C SER A 104 -14.90 -9.41 -17.23
N TYR A 105 -13.72 -8.81 -17.07
CA TYR A 105 -12.59 -9.05 -17.96
C TYR A 105 -11.91 -10.39 -17.72
N HIS A 106 -11.93 -10.92 -16.49
CA HIS A 106 -11.52 -12.28 -16.18
C HIS A 106 -12.32 -13.31 -17.00
N PHE A 107 -13.66 -13.20 -16.97
CA PHE A 107 -14.52 -14.10 -17.74
C PHE A 107 -14.35 -13.94 -19.26
N ARG A 108 -14.21 -12.69 -19.75
CA ARG A 108 -13.91 -12.43 -21.16
C ARG A 108 -12.57 -13.02 -21.61
N LEU A 109 -11.53 -12.93 -20.79
CA LEU A 109 -10.26 -13.58 -21.11
C LEU A 109 -10.41 -15.10 -21.12
N LYS A 110 -11.08 -15.65 -20.12
CA LYS A 110 -11.27 -17.10 -20.01
C LYS A 110 -11.99 -17.69 -21.23
N SER A 111 -12.94 -16.97 -21.82
CA SER A 111 -13.61 -17.38 -23.05
C SER A 111 -12.77 -17.16 -24.32
N LEU A 112 -11.91 -16.15 -24.36
CA LEU A 112 -11.01 -15.86 -25.49
C LEU A 112 -9.76 -16.73 -25.52
N LEU A 113 -9.33 -17.27 -24.38
CA LEU A 113 -8.09 -18.03 -24.23
C LEU A 113 -7.95 -19.19 -25.24
N PRO A 114 -8.99 -19.99 -25.55
CA PRO A 114 -8.89 -21.09 -26.52
C PRO A 114 -8.69 -20.63 -27.97
N MET A 115 -9.01 -19.37 -28.30
CA MET A 115 -8.89 -18.81 -29.65
C MET A 115 -7.53 -18.15 -29.89
N LEU A 116 -6.73 -17.99 -28.83
CA LEU A 116 -5.41 -17.38 -28.93
C LEU A 116 -4.38 -18.38 -29.47
N PRO A 117 -3.29 -17.89 -30.09
CA PRO A 117 -2.22 -18.75 -30.57
C PRO A 117 -1.74 -19.68 -29.44
N ILE A 118 -1.66 -20.98 -29.76
CA ILE A 118 -1.09 -21.97 -28.85
C ILE A 118 0.40 -21.65 -28.75
N ALA A 119 0.87 -21.33 -27.55
CA ALA A 119 2.30 -21.19 -27.34
C ALA A 119 2.96 -22.58 -27.49
N PRO A 120 4.14 -22.66 -28.14
CA PRO A 120 4.91 -23.90 -28.13
C PRO A 120 5.11 -24.34 -26.68
N GLU A 121 4.75 -25.57 -26.35
CA GLU A 121 5.03 -26.11 -25.02
C GLU A 121 6.54 -26.07 -24.81
N PRO A 122 7.03 -25.39 -23.76
CA PRO A 122 8.43 -25.44 -23.43
C PRO A 122 8.75 -26.85 -22.94
N SER A 123 9.51 -27.59 -23.74
CA SER A 123 9.85 -29.01 -23.53
C SER A 123 10.69 -29.28 -22.29
N ILE A 124 11.09 -28.25 -21.53
CA ILE A 124 11.93 -28.39 -20.35
C ILE A 124 11.40 -27.49 -19.25
N MET A 125 10.59 -28.08 -18.35
CA MET A 125 10.30 -27.49 -17.06
C MET A 125 11.56 -27.64 -16.19
N ALA A 126 12.52 -26.73 -16.37
CA ALA A 126 13.72 -26.67 -15.54
C ALA A 126 13.31 -26.20 -14.13
N VAL A 127 12.87 -27.13 -13.29
CA VAL A 127 12.66 -26.90 -11.87
C VAL A 127 14.03 -26.88 -11.22
N ASP A 128 14.51 -25.69 -10.85
CA ASP A 128 15.70 -25.57 -9.99
C ASP A 128 15.38 -26.16 -8.61
N THR A 129 15.77 -27.41 -8.40
CA THR A 129 15.59 -28.14 -7.13
C THR A 129 16.45 -27.55 -6.00
N GLY A 130 17.41 -26.68 -6.31
CA GLY A 130 18.27 -25.98 -5.37
C GLY A 130 17.69 -24.65 -4.86
N PHE A 131 16.66 -24.10 -5.49
CA PHE A 131 16.13 -22.78 -5.15
C PHE A 131 15.59 -22.70 -3.72
N ARG A 132 14.97 -23.78 -3.22
CA ARG A 132 14.47 -23.88 -1.83
C ARG A 132 15.58 -23.77 -0.78
N LYS A 133 16.84 -24.03 -1.14
CA LYS A 133 18.01 -23.90 -0.25
C LYS A 133 18.59 -22.49 -0.24
N ARG A 134 18.24 -21.62 -1.20
CA ARG A 134 18.67 -20.22 -1.16
C ARG A 134 17.72 -19.43 -0.27
N ASN A 135 18.23 -18.91 0.85
CA ASN A 135 17.54 -17.95 1.71
C ASN A 135 17.36 -16.61 0.96
N ILE A 136 16.40 -16.57 0.05
CA ILE A 136 16.17 -15.43 -0.84
C ILE A 136 15.30 -14.41 -0.12
N GLY A 137 15.93 -13.39 0.44
CA GLY A 137 15.32 -12.35 1.26
C GLY A 137 16.18 -12.02 2.48
N LEU A 138 15.97 -10.86 3.12
CA LEU A 138 16.67 -10.52 4.36
C LEU A 138 16.05 -11.29 5.54
N SER A 139 16.88 -11.59 6.54
CA SER A 139 16.43 -12.29 7.74
C SER A 139 15.40 -11.46 8.51
N SER A 140 14.38 -12.10 9.08
CA SER A 140 13.42 -11.41 9.97
C SER A 140 14.07 -10.89 11.25
N ASN A 141 15.31 -11.27 11.56
CA ASN A 141 16.06 -10.75 12.71
C ASN A 141 16.31 -9.23 12.62
N TRP A 142 16.28 -8.64 11.42
CA TRP A 142 16.35 -7.18 11.27
C TRP A 142 15.20 -6.45 11.96
N PHE A 143 14.07 -7.11 12.24
CA PHE A 143 12.99 -6.52 13.02
C PHE A 143 13.27 -6.43 14.53
N LEU A 144 14.35 -7.03 15.04
CA LEU A 144 14.72 -6.93 16.45
C LEU A 144 15.01 -5.48 16.87
N ILE A 145 15.61 -4.66 15.99
CA ILE A 145 15.82 -3.24 16.26
C ILE A 145 14.49 -2.47 16.39
N HIS A 146 13.45 -2.91 15.69
CA HIS A 146 12.12 -2.30 15.76
C HIS A 146 11.49 -2.63 17.11
N GLY A 147 11.56 -3.91 17.51
CA GLY A 147 11.14 -4.36 18.82
C GLY A 147 11.85 -3.61 19.95
N LEU A 148 13.15 -3.37 19.82
CA LEU A 148 13.92 -2.57 20.78
C LEU A 148 13.37 -1.14 20.89
N ILE A 149 13.15 -0.46 19.78
CA ILE A 149 12.60 0.91 19.78
C ILE A 149 11.20 0.92 20.41
N ILE A 150 10.35 -0.05 20.08
CA ILE A 150 9.01 -0.17 20.69
C ILE A 150 9.11 -0.32 22.21
N VAL A 151 10.01 -1.16 22.71
CA VAL A 151 10.22 -1.34 24.15
C VAL A 151 10.72 -0.04 24.79
N VAL A 152 11.67 0.65 24.17
CA VAL A 152 12.15 1.96 24.63
C VAL A 152 11.01 2.98 24.69
N SER A 153 10.16 3.02 23.67
CA SER A 153 9.00 3.91 23.63
C SER A 153 7.98 3.59 24.73
N ILE A 154 7.71 2.30 24.99
CA ILE A 154 6.86 1.87 26.11
C ILE A 154 7.43 2.35 27.45
N VAL A 155 8.71 2.09 27.70
CA VAL A 155 9.37 2.49 28.95
C VAL A 155 9.35 4.00 29.12
N THR A 156 9.59 4.75 28.05
CA THR A 156 9.58 6.22 28.06
C THR A 156 8.18 6.75 28.40
N VAL A 157 7.14 6.23 27.76
CA VAL A 157 5.75 6.62 28.05
C VAL A 157 5.35 6.25 29.48
N LEU A 158 5.74 5.08 29.99
CA LEU A 158 5.47 4.69 31.38
C LEU A 158 6.18 5.60 32.39
N ARG A 159 7.45 5.93 32.15
CA ARG A 159 8.25 6.80 33.03
C ARG A 159 7.72 8.23 33.09
N ASN A 160 7.12 8.70 31.99
CA ASN A 160 6.63 10.06 31.84
C ASN A 160 5.10 10.14 31.80
N TYR A 161 4.39 9.11 32.26
CA TYR A 161 2.93 9.03 32.16
C TYR A 161 2.25 10.22 32.85
N ASP A 162 2.80 10.69 33.97
CA ASP A 162 2.27 11.81 34.74
C ASP A 162 2.39 13.16 34.00
N LEU A 163 3.35 13.29 33.07
CA LEU A 163 3.53 14.51 32.26
C LEU A 163 2.52 14.61 31.11
N ILE A 164 1.81 13.52 30.79
CA ILE A 164 0.83 13.51 29.71
C ILE A 164 -0.41 14.31 30.17
N PRO A 165 -0.86 15.32 29.40
CA PRO A 165 -2.06 16.08 29.72
C PRO A 165 -3.31 15.19 29.79
N ASP A 166 -4.29 15.60 30.59
CA ASP A 166 -5.58 14.88 30.71
C ASP A 166 -6.38 14.83 29.39
N GLN A 167 -6.06 15.73 28.47
CA GLN A 167 -6.63 15.77 27.12
C GLN A 167 -5.53 15.64 26.08
N ILE A 168 -5.63 14.60 25.25
CA ILE A 168 -4.68 14.28 24.19
C ILE A 168 -5.26 14.74 22.85
N PRO A 169 -4.57 15.60 22.08
CA PRO A 169 -4.95 15.92 20.72
C PRO A 169 -5.04 14.67 19.85
N ILE A 170 -6.20 14.44 19.20
CA ILE A 170 -6.40 13.31 18.28
C ILE A 170 -6.78 13.73 16.86
N HIS A 171 -6.97 15.03 16.63
CA HIS A 171 -7.25 15.59 15.32
C HIS A 171 -6.77 17.04 15.25
N TYR A 172 -6.27 17.41 14.08
CA TYR A 172 -5.88 18.76 13.74
C TYR A 172 -6.70 19.19 12.53
N ASN A 173 -7.25 20.40 12.58
CA ASN A 173 -7.95 20.98 11.44
C ASN A 173 -6.96 21.46 10.37
N SER A 174 -7.50 21.94 9.26
CA SER A 174 -6.74 22.47 8.11
C SER A 174 -5.77 23.61 8.45
N SER A 175 -5.98 24.30 9.58
CA SER A 175 -5.13 25.38 10.07
C SER A 175 -4.12 24.90 11.13
N TRP A 176 -3.94 23.59 11.28
CA TRP A 176 -3.07 22.95 12.29
C TRP A 176 -3.46 23.24 13.75
N ASN A 177 -4.72 23.63 13.98
CA ASN A 177 -5.26 23.78 15.33
C ASN A 177 -5.92 22.47 15.75
N VAL A 178 -5.74 22.10 17.01
CA VAL A 178 -6.43 20.94 17.57
C VAL A 178 -7.91 21.25 17.72
N ASP A 179 -8.76 20.49 17.04
CA ASP A 179 -10.22 20.62 17.09
C ASP A 179 -10.90 19.42 17.78
N ARG A 180 -10.14 18.35 18.07
CA ARG A 180 -10.63 17.18 18.78
C ARG A 180 -9.61 16.61 19.76
N TYR A 181 -10.10 16.27 20.94
CA TYR A 181 -9.32 15.70 22.04
C TYR A 181 -9.89 14.35 22.47
N ALA A 182 -9.03 13.49 22.99
CA ALA A 182 -9.41 12.28 23.73
C ALA A 182 -9.02 12.43 25.20
N ALA A 183 -9.83 11.84 26.09
CA ALA A 183 -9.45 11.74 27.49
C ALA A 183 -8.23 10.82 27.66
N LYS A 184 -7.35 11.19 28.60
CA LYS A 184 -6.21 10.39 29.02
C LYS A 184 -6.68 9.07 29.63
N SER A 185 -6.17 7.98 29.08
CA SER A 185 -6.36 6.63 29.58
C SER A 185 -5.18 5.79 29.10
N TYR A 186 -4.92 4.65 29.73
CA TYR A 186 -3.90 3.73 29.23
C TYR A 186 -4.13 3.35 27.76
N SER A 187 -5.38 3.18 27.33
CA SER A 187 -5.71 2.86 25.94
C SER A 187 -5.32 4.00 24.98
N SER A 188 -5.71 5.24 25.27
CA SER A 188 -5.40 6.39 24.40
C SER A 188 -3.91 6.71 24.36
N VAL A 189 -3.21 6.56 25.49
CA VAL A 189 -1.76 6.81 25.62
C VAL A 189 -0.93 5.76 24.88
N PHE A 190 -1.29 4.48 24.98
CA PHE A 190 -0.56 3.39 24.32
C PHE A 190 -1.01 3.12 22.89
N MET A 191 -2.01 3.83 22.37
CA MET A 191 -2.49 3.63 21.00
C MET A 191 -1.38 3.72 19.93
N PRO A 192 -0.45 4.69 19.97
CA PRO A 192 0.69 4.71 19.05
C PRO A 192 1.56 3.44 19.15
N THR A 193 1.84 2.94 20.37
CA THR A 193 2.58 1.68 20.57
C THR A 193 1.83 0.47 20.03
N ILE A 194 0.52 0.40 20.26
CA ILE A 194 -0.31 -0.70 19.74
C ILE A 194 -0.22 -0.73 18.22
N ILE A 195 -0.29 0.44 17.56
CA ILE A 195 -0.12 0.55 16.11
C ILE A 195 1.30 0.14 15.69
N GLN A 196 2.35 0.56 16.39
CA GLN A 196 3.73 0.14 16.10
C GLN A 196 3.89 -1.38 16.15
N VAL A 197 3.38 -2.04 17.20
CA VAL A 197 3.44 -3.49 17.37
C VAL A 197 2.68 -4.18 16.24
N PHE A 198 1.44 -3.76 16.00
CA PHE A 198 0.58 -4.35 14.97
C PHE A 198 1.22 -4.25 13.58
N ILE A 199 1.69 -3.06 13.19
CA ILE A 199 2.35 -2.85 11.90
C ILE A 199 3.64 -3.68 11.83
N THR A 200 4.47 -3.68 12.87
CA THR A 200 5.71 -4.47 12.87
C THR A 200 5.43 -5.96 12.69
N LEU A 201 4.43 -6.51 13.38
CA LEU A 201 4.02 -7.91 13.22
C LEU A 201 3.51 -8.21 11.81
N LEU A 202 2.71 -7.31 11.21
CA LEU A 202 2.28 -7.44 9.82
C LEU A 202 3.46 -7.46 8.86
N PHE A 203 4.42 -6.56 9.00
CA PHE A 203 5.60 -6.49 8.15
C PHE A 203 6.52 -7.72 8.33
N ILE A 204 6.64 -8.25 9.56
CA ILE A 204 7.32 -9.53 9.83
C ILE A 204 6.61 -10.67 9.08
N PHE A 205 5.27 -10.73 9.18
CA PHE A 205 4.47 -11.75 8.51
C PHE A 205 4.61 -11.67 6.99
N GLU A 206 4.52 -10.48 6.41
CA GLU A 206 4.71 -10.27 4.97
C GLU A 206 6.13 -10.65 4.51
N ASN A 207 7.16 -10.23 5.26
CA ASN A 207 8.55 -10.60 4.97
C ASN A 207 8.79 -12.11 5.09
N TRP A 208 8.10 -12.78 6.01
CA TRP A 208 8.14 -14.23 6.13
C TRP A 208 7.38 -14.92 4.99
N SER A 209 6.21 -14.40 4.62
CA SER A 209 5.36 -14.90 3.55
C SER A 209 6.07 -14.85 2.20
N ILE A 210 6.65 -13.70 1.84
CA ILE A 210 7.35 -13.52 0.57
C ILE A 210 8.57 -14.44 0.42
N ARG A 211 9.18 -14.90 1.51
CA ARG A 211 10.27 -15.90 1.47
C ARG A 211 9.77 -17.31 1.17
N ARG A 212 8.49 -17.61 1.42
CA ARG A 212 7.89 -18.94 1.28
C ARG A 212 7.01 -19.11 0.05
N VAL A 213 6.58 -18.02 -0.59
CA VAL A 213 5.81 -18.07 -1.84
C VAL A 213 6.59 -18.86 -2.90
N LYS A 214 5.93 -19.82 -3.56
CA LYS A 214 6.56 -20.64 -4.61
C LYS A 214 7.17 -19.75 -5.70
N GLN A 215 8.34 -20.15 -6.20
CA GLN A 215 8.95 -19.46 -7.32
C GLN A 215 8.13 -19.69 -8.58
N GLN A 216 7.90 -18.63 -9.35
CA GLN A 216 7.33 -18.72 -10.69
C GLN A 216 8.45 -18.49 -11.69
N VAL A 217 8.78 -19.52 -12.47
CA VAL A 217 9.83 -19.48 -13.50
C VAL A 217 9.17 -19.36 -14.87
N GLN A 218 9.54 -18.34 -15.62
CA GLN A 218 9.11 -18.23 -17.02
C GLN A 218 9.86 -19.27 -17.87
N PRO A 219 9.16 -20.07 -18.68
CA PRO A 219 9.83 -21.10 -19.48
C PRO A 219 10.66 -20.55 -20.66
N THR A 220 10.35 -19.34 -21.13
CA THR A 220 11.01 -18.70 -22.27
C THR A 220 12.43 -18.21 -21.95
N ASP A 221 12.66 -17.76 -20.72
CA ASP A 221 13.99 -17.41 -20.19
C ASP A 221 14.06 -17.69 -18.69
N PRO A 222 14.31 -18.95 -18.29
CA PRO A 222 14.33 -19.36 -16.88
C PRO A 222 15.35 -18.59 -16.05
N ASN A 223 16.56 -18.37 -16.60
CA ASN A 223 17.66 -17.74 -15.86
C ASN A 223 17.37 -16.27 -15.54
N ARG A 224 16.81 -15.53 -16.49
CA ARG A 224 16.40 -14.14 -16.27
C ARG A 224 15.25 -14.05 -15.27
N SER A 225 14.24 -14.92 -15.42
CA SER A 225 13.08 -14.97 -14.51
C SER A 225 13.49 -15.29 -13.06
N ILE A 226 14.41 -16.24 -12.88
CA ILE A 226 14.97 -16.58 -11.56
C ILE A 226 15.69 -15.38 -10.94
N ARG A 227 16.54 -14.68 -11.71
CA ARG A 227 17.28 -13.49 -11.22
C ARG A 227 16.33 -12.37 -10.82
N GLN A 228 15.31 -12.08 -11.63
CA GLN A 228 14.30 -11.06 -11.33
C GLN A 228 13.51 -11.40 -10.06
N ASP A 229 13.11 -12.66 -9.88
CA ASP A 229 12.38 -13.10 -8.68
C ASP A 229 13.24 -12.93 -7.41
N VAL A 230 14.53 -13.25 -7.48
CA VAL A 230 15.48 -13.05 -6.37
C VAL A 230 15.64 -11.57 -6.03
N THR A 231 15.88 -10.73 -7.04
CA THR A 231 16.02 -9.28 -6.86
C THR A 231 14.74 -8.68 -6.26
N PHE A 232 13.58 -9.05 -6.82
CA PHE A 232 12.28 -8.59 -6.34
C PHE A 232 12.07 -8.93 -4.86
N ARG A 233 12.29 -10.19 -4.46
CA ARG A 233 12.13 -10.61 -3.06
C ARG A 233 13.09 -9.89 -2.12
N ARG A 234 14.33 -9.66 -2.55
CA ARG A 234 15.33 -8.95 -1.73
C ARG A 234 14.99 -7.46 -1.58
N THR A 235 14.61 -6.80 -2.67
CA THR A 235 14.19 -5.40 -2.66
C THR A 235 12.93 -5.22 -1.82
N TRP A 236 11.95 -6.11 -1.96
CA TRP A 236 10.71 -6.06 -1.19
C TRP A 236 10.93 -6.36 0.31
N SER A 237 11.82 -7.30 0.62
CA SER A 237 12.23 -7.57 2.00
C SER A 237 12.93 -6.36 2.63
N CYS A 238 13.82 -5.69 1.88
CA CYS A 238 14.47 -4.45 2.30
C CYS A 238 13.47 -3.32 2.50
N PHE A 239 12.50 -3.19 1.58
CA PHE A 239 11.38 -2.27 1.68
C PHE A 239 10.60 -2.48 2.97
N MET A 240 10.19 -3.71 3.24
CA MET A 240 9.40 -4.04 4.41
C MET A 240 10.14 -3.67 5.72
N ILE A 241 11.41 -4.03 5.82
CA ILE A 241 12.25 -3.69 6.99
C ILE A 241 12.39 -2.17 7.12
N THR A 242 12.73 -1.46 6.05
CA THR A 242 13.00 -0.02 6.10
C THR A 242 11.72 0.79 6.39
N ALA A 243 10.61 0.44 5.73
CA ALA A 243 9.33 1.09 5.93
C ALA A 243 8.79 0.86 7.34
N SER A 244 8.87 -0.37 7.86
CA SER A 244 8.49 -0.67 9.24
C SER A 244 9.33 0.14 10.23
N PHE A 245 10.63 0.27 10.00
CA PHE A 245 11.54 1.04 10.87
C PHE A 245 11.15 2.52 10.92
N LEU A 246 10.91 3.10 9.75
CA LEU A 246 10.46 4.48 9.61
C LEU A 246 9.11 4.72 10.29
N ILE A 247 8.15 3.80 10.16
CA ILE A 247 6.85 3.89 10.83
C ILE A 247 7.01 3.81 12.36
N VAL A 248 7.87 2.92 12.86
CA VAL A 248 8.15 2.82 14.30
C VAL A 248 8.75 4.12 14.82
N ILE A 249 9.69 4.74 14.10
CA ILE A 249 10.23 6.06 14.46
C ILE A 249 9.13 7.12 14.43
N LEU A 250 8.31 7.16 13.38
CA LEU A 250 7.23 8.14 13.24
C LEU A 250 6.29 8.12 14.45
N PHE A 251 5.82 6.95 14.87
CA PHE A 251 4.97 6.85 16.05
C PHE A 251 5.72 7.12 17.36
N SER A 252 7.03 6.87 17.42
CA SER A 252 7.84 7.24 18.59
C SER A 252 7.97 8.76 18.71
N VAL A 253 8.10 9.49 17.59
CA VAL A 253 8.09 10.96 17.54
C VAL A 253 6.75 11.51 18.03
N VAL A 254 5.63 10.90 17.61
CA VAL A 254 4.29 11.24 18.12
C VAL A 254 4.22 11.04 19.64
N GLN A 255 4.76 9.95 20.16
CA GLN A 255 4.77 9.69 21.60
C GLN A 255 5.64 10.68 22.38
N LEU A 256 6.83 11.02 21.88
CA LEU A 256 7.70 12.03 22.49
C LEU A 256 7.03 13.41 22.54
N ASN A 257 6.26 13.76 21.50
CA ASN A 257 5.47 14.98 21.51
C ASN A 257 4.32 14.93 22.53
N MET A 258 3.62 13.80 22.65
CA MET A 258 2.54 13.61 23.62
C MET A 258 3.00 13.76 25.08
N ILE A 259 4.21 13.30 25.43
CA ILE A 259 4.81 13.48 26.76
C ILE A 259 5.56 14.83 26.92
N SER A 260 5.40 15.75 25.98
CA SER A 260 6.05 17.07 25.95
C SER A 260 7.58 17.07 25.94
N LEU A 261 8.24 15.94 25.61
CA LEU A 261 9.69 15.87 25.45
C LEU A 261 10.17 16.37 24.09
N LEU A 262 9.28 16.44 23.11
CA LEU A 262 9.56 16.97 21.78
C LEU A 262 8.53 18.04 21.42
N SER A 263 8.98 19.25 21.11
CA SER A 263 8.06 20.32 20.73
C SER A 263 7.39 20.02 19.38
N ILE A 264 6.15 20.50 19.22
CA ILE A 264 5.37 20.27 18.01
C ILE A 264 6.05 20.84 16.75
N ASN A 265 6.79 21.94 16.92
CA ASN A 265 7.54 22.60 15.84
C ASN A 265 8.65 21.72 15.25
N PHE A 266 9.19 20.77 16.03
CA PHE A 266 10.15 19.78 15.53
C PHE A 266 9.47 18.47 15.15
N ALA A 267 8.44 18.05 15.88
CA ALA A 267 7.72 16.81 15.61
C ALA A 267 7.09 16.80 14.20
N ILE A 268 6.41 17.88 13.81
CA ILE A 268 5.73 17.96 12.50
C ILE A 268 6.71 17.79 11.33
N PRO A 269 7.80 18.58 11.21
CA PRO A 269 8.77 18.39 10.13
C PRO A 269 9.35 16.98 10.08
N ILE A 270 9.68 16.37 11.22
CA ILE A 270 10.22 15.01 11.28
C ILE A 270 9.19 14.00 10.73
N ILE A 271 7.93 14.10 11.16
CA ILE A 271 6.84 13.25 10.66
C ILE A 271 6.69 13.40 9.14
N LEU A 272 6.68 14.63 8.63
CA LEU A 272 6.54 14.89 7.19
C LEU A 272 7.72 14.35 6.38
N ILE A 273 8.95 14.50 6.88
CA ILE A 273 10.15 13.94 6.25
C ILE A 273 10.05 12.42 6.19
N ILE A 274 9.65 11.77 7.28
CA ILE A 274 9.50 10.31 7.30
C ILE A 274 8.44 9.84 6.30
N ILE A 275 7.30 10.51 6.23
CA ILE A 275 6.25 10.20 5.25
C ILE A 275 6.78 10.36 3.82
N ALA A 276 7.49 11.47 3.53
CA ALA A 276 8.09 11.71 2.22
C ALA A 276 9.11 10.64 1.85
N LEU A 277 9.96 10.20 2.80
CA LEU A 277 10.92 9.12 2.60
C LEU A 277 10.24 7.80 2.29
N ILE A 278 9.16 7.43 3.00
CA ILE A 278 8.39 6.22 2.72
C ILE A 278 7.82 6.28 1.31
N ILE A 279 7.20 7.39 0.93
CA ILE A 279 6.60 7.58 -0.41
C ILE A 279 7.68 7.47 -1.49
N LEU A 280 8.80 8.19 -1.35
CA LEU A 280 9.91 8.15 -2.30
C LEU A 280 10.46 6.72 -2.44
N TYR A 281 10.61 6.02 -1.32
CA TYR A 281 11.13 4.67 -1.30
C TYR A 281 10.18 3.68 -2.01
N VAL A 282 8.85 3.86 -1.87
CA VAL A 282 7.87 3.11 -2.68
C VAL A 282 8.09 3.34 -4.17
N PHE A 283 8.25 4.60 -4.61
CA PHE A 283 8.46 4.92 -6.02
C PHE A 283 9.77 4.34 -6.58
N VAL A 284 10.87 4.44 -5.84
CA VAL A 284 12.16 3.86 -6.24
C VAL A 284 12.09 2.33 -6.29
N SER A 285 11.42 1.70 -5.33
CA SER A 285 11.29 0.24 -5.27
C SER A 285 10.47 -0.37 -6.41
N LYS A 286 9.59 0.42 -7.06
CA LYS A 286 8.81 0.01 -8.24
C LYS A 286 9.57 0.08 -9.57
N GLY A 287 10.75 0.69 -9.59
CA GLY A 287 11.57 0.85 -10.80
C GLY A 287 12.42 -0.38 -11.19
N PHE A 288 12.26 -1.52 -10.50
CA PHE A 288 13.01 -2.76 -10.69
C PHE A 288 12.07 -3.95 -10.90
#